data_AF-A0A2N5KIT1-F1
#
_entry.id   AF-A0A2N5KIT1-F1
#
_cell.length_a   1.000
_cell.length_b   1.000
_cell.length_c   1.000
_cell.angle_alpha   90.00
_cell.angle_beta   90.00
_cell.angle_gamma   90.00
#
_symmetry.space_group_name_H-M   'P 1'
#
loop_
_entity.id
_entity.type
_entity.pdbx_description
1 polymer ?
#
loop_
_entity_poly.entity_id
_entity_poly.type
_entity_poly.pdbx_seq_one_letter_code
_entity_poly.pdbx_strand_id
1 'polypeptide(L)' 'MSVYGTSPIRRRRSREELGRLDAALTDIAYEVAPATVRQIFYQAVVRGLVPKSETTGYRVVQRRLLKLREDETIPYG' A
#
# COMPACT_ATOMS: atom_id res chain seq x y z
N MET A 1 -23.92 -28.37 10.93
CA MET A 1 -24.22 -26.94 11.16
C MET A 1 -22.99 -26.12 10.79
N SER A 2 -23.05 -25.34 9.71
CA SER A 2 -21.93 -24.48 9.29
C SER A 2 -21.94 -23.21 10.13
N VAL A 3 -20.92 -23.04 10.97
CA VAL A 3 -20.75 -21.87 11.84
C VAL A 3 -20.29 -20.72 10.95
N TYR A 4 -21.19 -19.82 10.58
CA TYR A 4 -20.85 -18.58 9.88
C TYR A 4 -20.03 -17.70 10.83
N GLY A 5 -18.71 -17.75 10.70
CA GLY A 5 -17.81 -16.83 11.37
C GLY A 5 -18.05 -15.42 10.85
N THR A 6 -18.38 -14.48 11.73
CA THR A 6 -18.48 -13.06 11.44
C THR A 6 -17.20 -12.63 10.71
N SER A 7 -17.34 -12.13 9.48
CA SER A 7 -16.18 -11.63 8.73
C SER A 7 -15.45 -10.60 9.59
N PRO A 8 -14.12 -10.71 9.79
CA PRO A 8 -13.40 -9.75 10.60
C PRO A 8 -13.66 -8.36 10.01
N ILE A 9 -14.22 -7.47 10.83
CA ILE A 9 -14.50 -6.08 10.45
C ILE A 9 -13.20 -5.53 9.87
N ARG A 10 -13.17 -5.28 8.55
CA ARG A 10 -11.99 -4.72 7.88
C ARG A 10 -11.70 -3.36 8.48
N ARG A 11 -10.77 -3.31 9.45
CA ARG A 11 -10.38 -2.09 10.14
C ARG A 11 -9.87 -1.09 9.10
N ARG A 12 -10.52 0.07 9.03
CA ARG A 12 -10.04 1.20 8.24
C ARG A 12 -8.78 1.74 8.91
N ARG A 13 -7.72 1.95 8.12
CA ARG A 13 -6.49 2.58 8.62
C ARG A 13 -6.79 3.99 9.13
N SER A 14 -6.25 4.32 10.29
CA SER A 14 -6.20 5.68 10.83
C SER A 14 -5.35 6.58 9.93
N ARG A 15 -5.46 7.90 10.13
CA ARG A 15 -4.62 8.89 9.43
C ARG A 15 -3.13 8.66 9.71
N GLU A 16 -2.78 8.31 10.94
CA GLU A 16 -1.40 8.05 11.36
C GLU A 16 -0.83 6.79 10.68
N GLU A 17 -1.61 5.71 10.60
CA GLU A 17 -1.21 4.50 9.87
C GLU A 17 -1.01 4.77 8.38
N LEU A 18 -1.84 5.64 7.80
CA LEU A 18 -1.71 6.06 6.40
C LEU A 18 -0.48 6.95 6.18
N GLY A 19 -0.11 7.82 7.13
CA GLY A 19 1.10 8.63 7.05
C GLY A 19 2.37 7.77 7.14
N ARG A 20 2.40 6.80 8.05
CA ARG A 20 3.52 5.83 8.13
C ARG A 20 3.66 4.99 6.86
N LEU A 21 2.54 4.59 6.28
CA LEU A 21 2.54 3.87 5.00
C LEU A 21 3.06 4.74 3.87
N ASP A 22 2.69 6.01 3.81
CA ASP A 22 3.17 6.92 2.77
C ASP A 22 4.68 7.09 2.83
N ALA A 23 5.22 7.37 4.02
CA ALA A 23 6.66 7.47 4.23
C ALA A 23 7.39 6.22 3.75
N ALA A 24 6.92 5.04 4.17
CA ALA A 24 7.52 3.78 3.76
C ALA A 24 7.39 3.51 2.24
N LEU A 25 6.29 3.91 1.60
CA LEU A 25 6.13 3.75 0.15
C LEU A 25 7.02 4.72 -0.64
N THR A 26 7.24 5.92 -0.12
CA THR A 26 8.19 6.89 -0.66
C THR A 26 9.61 6.33 -0.64
N ASP A 27 10.05 5.78 0.50
CA ASP A 27 11.37 5.16 0.61
C ASP A 27 11.55 4.02 -0.42
N ILE A 28 10.56 3.11 -0.49
CA ILE A 28 10.56 2.02 -1.46
C ILE A 28 10.64 2.56 -2.89
N ALA A 29 9.84 3.58 -3.23
CA ALA A 29 9.79 4.12 -4.57
C ALA A 29 11.15 4.70 -5.00
N TYR A 30 11.89 5.35 -4.10
CA TYR A 30 13.23 5.85 -4.38
C TYR A 30 14.27 4.74 -4.47
N GLU A 31 14.20 3.73 -3.62
CA GLU A 31 15.15 2.61 -3.63
C GLU A 31 15.09 1.78 -4.92
N VAL A 32 13.89 1.60 -5.49
CA VAL A 32 13.68 0.70 -6.64
C VAL A 32 13.37 1.42 -7.95
N ALA A 33 13.51 2.75 -7.99
CA ALA A 33 13.24 3.51 -9.21
C ALA A 33 14.21 3.14 -10.36
N PRO A 34 13.71 3.06 -11.62
CA PRO A 34 12.30 3.14 -12.03
C PRO A 34 11.55 1.84 -11.73
N ALA A 35 10.36 1.95 -11.14
CA ALA A 35 9.52 0.81 -10.80
C ALA A 35 8.04 1.06 -11.08
N THR A 36 7.38 0.02 -11.58
CA THR A 36 5.92 -0.04 -11.71
C THR A 36 5.25 -0.13 -10.34
N VAL A 37 3.96 0.26 -10.27
CA VAL A 37 3.12 0.10 -9.07
C VAL A 37 3.13 -1.34 -8.56
N ARG A 38 3.19 -2.35 -9.45
CA ARG A 38 3.18 -3.76 -9.07
C ARG A 38 4.50 -4.20 -8.42
N GLN A 39 5.64 -3.70 -8.90
CA GLN A 39 6.94 -3.94 -8.26
C GLN A 39 6.99 -3.31 -6.85
N ILE A 40 6.54 -2.07 -6.70
CA ILE A 40 6.45 -1.40 -5.39
C ILE A 40 5.47 -2.13 -4.45
N PHE A 41 4.34 -2.63 -4.98
CA PHE A 41 3.41 -3.44 -4.20
C PHE A 41 4.08 -4.72 -3.65
N TYR A 42 4.84 -5.45 -4.47
CA TYR A 42 5.55 -6.63 -3.99
C TYR A 42 6.58 -6.30 -2.91
N GLN A 43 7.30 -5.20 -3.07
CA GLN A 43 8.20 -4.68 -2.04
C GLN A 43 7.47 -4.37 -0.73
N ALA A 44 6.31 -3.72 -0.80
CA ALA A 44 5.49 -3.41 0.37
C ALA A 44 4.89 -4.66 1.04
N VAL A 45 4.57 -5.70 0.27
CA VAL A 45 4.13 -7.01 0.80
C VAL A 45 5.25 -7.72 1.54
N VAL A 46 6.44 -7.79 0.96
CA VAL A 46 7.62 -8.43 1.59
C VAL A 46 7.97 -7.75 2.91
N ARG A 47 7.83 -6.42 2.98
CA ARG A 47 8.03 -5.62 4.20
C ARG A 47 6.86 -5.66 5.19
N GLY A 48 5.80 -6.43 4.91
CA GLY A 48 4.63 -6.55 5.79
C GLY A 48 3.75 -5.30 5.89
N LEU A 49 3.94 -4.30 5.01
CA LEU A 49 3.20 -3.04 5.04
C LEU A 49 1.76 -3.19 4.54
N VAL A 50 1.51 -4.15 3.65
CA VAL A 50 0.19 -4.46 3.09
C VAL A 50 0.03 -5.96 2.90
N PRO A 51 -1.21 -6.49 2.98
CA PRO A 51 -1.45 -7.90 2.68
C PRO A 51 -1.19 -8.20 1.20
N LYS A 52 -0.78 -9.44 0.90
CA LYS A 52 -0.66 -9.98 -0.46
C LYS A 52 -2.06 -10.25 -1.05
N SER A 53 -2.79 -9.18 -1.35
CA SER A 53 -4.14 -9.23 -1.91
C SER A 53 -4.33 -8.10 -2.92
N GLU A 54 -4.87 -8.42 -4.09
CA GLU A 54 -5.17 -7.43 -5.12
C GLU A 54 -6.20 -6.40 -4.62
N THR A 55 -7.26 -6.84 -3.95
CA THR A 55 -8.37 -5.97 -3.55
C THR A 55 -8.05 -5.06 -2.37
N THR A 56 -7.28 -5.52 -1.39
CA THR A 56 -6.99 -4.75 -0.17
C THR A 56 -5.57 -4.22 -0.08
N GLY A 57 -4.58 -4.93 -0.62
CA GLY A 57 -3.18 -4.50 -0.61
C GLY A 57 -2.85 -3.62 -1.81
N TYR A 58 -2.96 -4.19 -3.02
CA TYR A 58 -2.57 -3.52 -4.25
C TYR A 58 -3.35 -2.22 -4.48
N ARG A 59 -4.68 -2.24 -4.34
CA ARG A 59 -5.52 -1.03 -4.45
C ARG A 59 -5.18 0.06 -3.42
N VAL A 60 -4.64 -0.31 -2.26
CA VAL A 60 -4.16 0.68 -1.29
C VAL A 60 -2.86 1.28 -1.79
N VAL A 61 -1.87 0.47 -2.13
CA VAL A 61 -0.58 0.94 -2.67
C VAL A 61 -0.78 1.84 -3.89
N GLN A 62 -1.58 1.42 -4.87
CA GLN A 62 -1.87 2.21 -6.07
C GLN A 62 -2.41 3.61 -5.72
N ARG A 63 -3.41 3.69 -4.83
CA ARG A 63 -4.01 4.98 -4.42
C ARG A 63 -3.02 5.87 -3.67
N ARG A 64 -2.15 5.29 -2.84
CA ARG A 64 -1.15 6.07 -2.08
C ARG A 64 -0.05 6.58 -3.00
N LEU A 65 0.46 5.75 -3.90
CA LEU A 65 1.47 6.17 -4.89
C LEU A 65 0.93 7.25 -5.84
N LEU A 66 -0.33 7.14 -6.28
CA LEU A 66 -0.96 8.20 -7.07
C LEU A 66 -0.96 9.52 -6.30
N LYS A 67 -1.47 9.51 -5.06
CA LYS A 67 -1.48 10.69 -4.20
C LYS A 67 -0.08 11.29 -4.04
N LEU A 68 0.93 10.48 -3.75
CA LEU A 68 2.31 10.95 -3.56
C LEU A 68 2.92 11.55 -4.83
N ARG A 69 2.50 11.09 -6.01
CA ARG A 69 2.93 11.66 -7.30
C ARG A 69 2.20 12.97 -7.62
N GLU A 70 0.91 13.04 -7.32
CA GLU A 70 0.12 14.28 -7.43
C GLU A 70 0.67 15.36 -6.49
N ASP A 71 1.13 14.96 -5.29
CA ASP A 71 1.78 15.83 -4.31
C ASP A 71 3.29 16.07 -4.60
N GLU A 72 3.80 15.65 -5.77
CA GLU A 72 5.22 15.75 -6.18
C GLU A 72 6.26 15.15 -5.20
N THR A 73 5.79 14.32 -4.26
CA THR A 73 6.63 13.67 -3.22
C THR A 73 7.49 12.55 -3.80
N ILE A 74 7.02 11.89 -4.86
CA ILE A 74 7.80 10.94 -5.65
C ILE A 74 7.61 11.23 -7.14
N PRO A 75 8.61 10.98 -8.00
CA PRO A 75 8.47 11.22 -9.43
C PRO A 75 7.44 10.27 -10.07
N TYR A 76 6.87 10.71 -11.19
CA TYR A 76 6.19 9.82 -12.11
C TYR A 76 7.24 8.89 -12.75
N GLY A 77 6.94 7.60 -12.73
CA GLY A 77 7.78 6.52 -13.24
C GLY A 77 6.95 5.31 -13.60
#